data_AF-A0A814HNY3-F1
#
_entry.id   AF-A0A814HNY3-F1
#
_cell.length_a   1.000
_cell.length_b   1.000
_cell.length_c   1.000
_cell.angle_alpha   90.00
_cell.angle_beta   90.00
_cell.angle_gamma   90.00
#
_symmetry.space_group_name_H-M   'P 1'
#
loop_
_entity.id
_entity.type
_entity.pdbx_description
1 polymer ?
#
loop_
_entity_poly.entity_id
_entity_poly.type
_entity_poly.pdbx_seq_one_letter_code
_entity_poly.pdbx_strand_id
1 'polypeptide(L)'
;MHWLLLIYVCLSFLTYIVTSPITYENVRDTPYNVSYDHRAVKINGVRTMLISGAIHCLNTIQTLIFWNLHEQKANVFNFSGRANLSQFLQDADDAGLFVNLLTYGSIYMW
;
A
#
# COMPACT_ATOMS: atom_id res chain seq x y z
N MET A 1 27.82 31.57 29.21
CA MET A 1 27.92 30.14 28.82
C MET A 1 26.55 29.46 28.65
N HIS A 2 25.49 29.85 29.37
CA HIS A 2 24.14 29.25 29.24
C HIS A 2 23.44 29.48 27.87
N TRP A 3 23.64 30.62 27.22
CA TRP A 3 23.02 30.92 25.91
C TRP A 3 23.54 30.02 24.77
N LEU A 4 24.80 29.62 24.82
CA LEU A 4 25.39 28.70 23.84
C LEU A 4 24.81 27.28 23.98
N LEU A 5 24.53 26.85 25.21
CA LEU A 5 23.85 25.59 25.51
C LEU A 5 22.41 25.59 24.99
N LEU A 6 21.68 26.69 25.18
CA LEU A 6 20.32 26.83 24.64
C LEU A 6 20.30 26.79 23.11
N ILE A 7 21.23 27.49 22.46
CA ILE A 7 21.37 27.47 21.00
C ILE A 7 21.71 26.05 20.51
N TYR A 8 22.63 25.35 21.19
CA TYR A 8 23.00 23.98 20.86
C TYR A 8 21.82 23.01 21.01
N VAL A 9 21.04 23.13 22.09
CA VAL A 9 19.83 22.31 22.30
C VAL A 9 18.78 22.61 21.23
N CYS A 10 18.53 23.89 20.90
CA CYS A 10 17.62 24.26 19.81
C CYS A 10 18.07 23.72 18.45
N LEU A 11 19.36 23.82 18.13
CA LEU A 11 19.91 23.28 16.88
C LEU A 11 19.81 21.75 16.84
N SER A 12 20.10 21.07 17.95
CA SER A 12 19.99 19.61 18.04
C SER A 12 18.54 19.12 17.93
N PHE A 13 17.60 19.88 18.49
CA PHE A 13 16.18 19.58 18.38
C PHE A 13 15.65 19.84 16.96
N LEU A 14 16.12 20.91 16.32
CA LEU A 14 15.78 21.24 14.94
C LEU A 14 16.31 20.18 13.96
N THR A 15 17.55 19.73 14.13
CA THR A 15 18.12 18.66 13.30
C THR A 15 17.40 17.33 13.52
N TYR A 16 16.98 17.02 14.75
CA TYR A 16 16.18 15.83 15.05
C TYR A 16 14.84 15.82 14.31
N ILE A 17 14.12 16.95 14.30
CA ILE A 17 12.84 17.06 13.57
C ILE A 17 13.04 16.85 12.07
N VAL A 18 14.07 17.49 11.48
CA VAL A 18 14.33 17.42 10.03
C VAL A 18 14.82 16.04 9.56
N THR A 19 15.47 15.27 10.45
CA THR A 19 16.02 13.94 10.11
C THR A 19 15.11 12.78 10.49
N SER A 20 14.02 13.04 11.23
CA SER A 20 13.08 12.00 11.61
C SER A 20 12.40 11.39 10.37
N PRO A 21 12.31 10.05 10.26
CA PRO A 21 11.68 9.39 9.13
C PRO A 21 10.18 9.71 9.09
N ILE A 22 9.62 9.84 7.89
CA ILE A 22 8.19 10.10 7.69
C ILE A 22 7.36 8.94 8.27
N THR A 23 6.39 9.27 9.13
CA THR A 23 5.49 8.31 9.76
C THR A 23 4.08 8.40 9.17
N TYR A 24 3.26 7.38 9.40
CA TYR A 24 1.86 7.34 8.94
C TYR A 24 1.07 8.57 9.41
N GLU A 25 1.23 8.98 10.67
CA GLU A 25 0.55 10.16 11.23
C GLU A 25 0.91 11.47 10.52
N ASN A 26 2.05 11.53 9.83
CA ASN A 26 2.44 12.74 9.08
C ASN A 26 1.69 12.89 7.75
N VAL A 27 1.04 11.83 7.27
CA VAL A 27 0.40 11.78 5.94
C VAL A 27 -1.05 11.33 5.98
N ARG A 28 -1.55 10.90 7.15
CA ARG A 28 -2.95 10.53 7.35
C ARG A 28 -3.86 11.73 7.02
N ASP A 29 -4.98 11.46 6.35
CA ASP A 29 -6.03 12.43 6.02
C ASP A 29 -5.59 13.66 5.20
N THR A 30 -4.39 13.62 4.60
CA THR A 30 -3.87 14.68 3.71
C THR A 30 -3.39 14.09 2.38
N PRO A 31 -3.55 14.79 1.25
CA PRO A 31 -2.99 14.34 -0.02
C PRO A 31 -1.45 14.29 0.04
N TYR A 32 -0.86 13.19 -0.44
CA TYR A 32 0.60 13.03 -0.54
C TYR A 32 1.01 12.44 -1.90
N ASN A 33 2.23 12.74 -2.34
CA ASN A 33 2.79 12.25 -3.60
C ASN A 33 3.68 11.02 -3.37
N VAL A 34 3.44 9.94 -4.11
CA VAL A 34 4.20 8.69 -4.05
C VAL A 34 5.01 8.52 -5.34
N SER A 35 6.32 8.33 -5.22
CA SER A 35 7.25 8.14 -6.34
C SER A 35 8.33 7.11 -6.00
N TYR A 36 9.15 6.71 -6.97
CA TYR A 36 10.19 5.69 -6.80
C TYR A 36 11.47 6.08 -7.55
N ASP A 37 12.65 5.91 -6.93
CA ASP A 37 13.94 6.32 -7.52
C ASP A 37 14.99 5.20 -7.63
N HIS A 38 14.55 3.97 -7.93
CA HIS A 38 15.36 2.74 -8.00
C HIS A 38 15.97 2.25 -6.69
N ARG A 39 16.00 3.07 -5.64
CA ARG A 39 16.54 2.71 -4.32
C ARG A 39 15.45 2.52 -3.28
N ALA A 40 14.42 3.37 -3.30
CA ALA A 40 13.34 3.34 -2.34
C ALA A 40 12.07 3.99 -2.90
N VAL A 41 10.94 3.66 -2.27
CA VAL A 41 9.71 4.44 -2.39
C VAL A 41 9.90 5.77 -1.68
N LYS A 42 9.34 6.83 -2.26
CA LYS A 42 9.37 8.20 -1.74
C LYS A 42 7.96 8.69 -1.49
N ILE A 43 7.73 9.29 -0.32
CA ILE A 43 6.51 10.01 0.01
C ILE A 43 6.88 11.48 0.20
N ASN A 44 6.26 12.38 -0.56
CA ASN A 44 6.59 13.81 -0.58
C ASN A 44 8.10 14.09 -0.76
N GLY A 45 8.77 13.26 -1.58
CA GLY A 45 10.20 13.37 -1.88
C GLY A 45 11.14 12.74 -0.84
N VAL A 46 10.63 12.33 0.33
CA VAL A 46 11.41 11.67 1.39
C VAL A 46 11.44 10.16 1.15
N ARG A 47 12.63 9.56 1.08
CA ARG A 47 12.80 8.11 0.93
C ARG A 47 12.32 7.42 2.21
N THR A 48 11.49 6.40 2.04
CA THR A 48 10.98 5.60 3.15
C THR A 48 11.18 4.12 2.88
N MET A 49 11.40 3.34 3.95
CA MET A 49 11.38 1.89 3.92
C MET A 49 9.99 1.43 4.33
N LEU A 50 9.22 0.92 3.36
CA LEU A 50 7.92 0.34 3.65
C LEU A 50 8.12 -1.06 4.26
N ILE A 51 7.92 -1.18 5.56
CA ILE A 51 7.86 -2.48 6.25
C ILE A 51 6.41 -2.92 6.25
N SER A 52 6.03 -3.74 5.27
CA SER A 52 4.72 -4.40 5.25
C SER A 52 4.85 -5.74 5.99
N GLY A 53 4.01 -5.94 7.00
CA GLY A 53 3.80 -7.23 7.64
C GLY A 53 2.43 -7.77 7.27
N ALA A 54 2.33 -9.05 6.96
CA ALA A 54 1.04 -9.73 6.89
C ALA A 54 0.50 -9.88 8.33
N ILE A 55 -0.17 -8.84 8.82
CA ILE A 55 -0.98 -8.94 10.03
C ILE A 55 -2.28 -9.62 9.61
N HIS A 56 -2.33 -10.94 9.74
CA HIS A 56 -3.57 -11.71 9.64
C HIS A 56 -4.41 -11.40 10.88
N CYS A 57 -5.20 -10.32 10.82
CA CYS A 57 -6.19 -9.97 11.83
C CYS A 57 -7.56 -9.87 11.14
N LEU A 58 -8.28 -11.00 11.12
CA LEU A 58 -9.74 -11.26 11.05
C LEU A 58 -10.70 -10.48 10.13
N ASN A 59 -10.35 -9.34 9.54
CA ASN A 59 -11.25 -8.52 8.72
C ASN A 59 -10.80 -8.37 7.27
N THR A 60 -9.76 -9.09 6.83
CA THR A 60 -9.22 -8.97 5.47
C THR A 60 -9.11 -10.34 4.82
N ILE A 61 -9.74 -10.51 3.65
CA ILE A 61 -9.58 -11.69 2.80
C ILE A 61 -8.59 -11.38 1.69
N GLN A 62 -7.61 -12.27 1.52
CA GLN A 62 -6.72 -12.27 0.37
C GLN A 62 -7.17 -13.36 -0.60
N THR A 63 -7.40 -12.99 -1.85
CA THR A 63 -7.79 -13.94 -2.90
C THR A 63 -6.98 -13.73 -4.17
N LEU A 64 -6.75 -14.82 -4.88
CA LEU A 64 -6.03 -14.81 -6.15
C LEU A 64 -7.03 -14.79 -7.32
N ILE A 65 -6.87 -13.81 -8.21
CA ILE A 65 -7.66 -13.73 -9.44
C ILE A 65 -6.96 -14.56 -10.51
N PHE A 66 -7.57 -15.70 -10.82
CA PHE A 66 -7.12 -16.60 -11.87
C PHE A 66 -7.50 -16.05 -13.25
N TRP A 67 -6.54 -15.49 -13.97
CA TRP A 67 -6.79 -14.88 -15.28
C TRP A 67 -7.34 -15.88 -16.32
N ASN A 68 -6.89 -17.13 -16.28
CA ASN A 68 -7.40 -18.22 -17.11
C ASN A 68 -8.90 -18.52 -16.89
N LEU A 69 -9.47 -18.19 -15.72
CA LEU A 69 -10.91 -18.30 -15.49
C LEU A 69 -11.69 -17.18 -16.17
N HIS A 70 -11.12 -15.96 -16.15
CA HIS A 70 -11.76 -14.77 -16.70
C HIS A 70 -11.49 -14.56 -18.20
N GLU A 71 -10.43 -15.14 -18.75
CA GLU A 71 -10.07 -15.08 -20.16
C GLU A 71 -9.66 -16.47 -20.66
N GLN A 72 -10.63 -17.37 -20.83
CA GLN A 72 -10.38 -18.73 -21.33
C GLN A 72 -9.91 -18.76 -22.78
N LYS A 73 -10.30 -17.75 -23.56
CA LYS A 73 -9.87 -17.51 -24.94
C LYS A 73 -9.45 -16.05 -25.05
N ALA A 74 -8.35 -15.80 -25.75
CA ALA A 74 -7.81 -14.45 -25.90
C ALA A 74 -8.89 -13.46 -26.38
N ASN A 75 -8.99 -12.34 -25.67
CA ASN A 75 -9.97 -11.26 -25.80
C ASN A 75 -11.43 -11.67 -25.56
N VAL A 76 -11.69 -12.82 -24.94
CA VAL A 76 -13.03 -13.27 -24.55
C VAL A 76 -13.12 -13.33 -23.03
N PHE A 77 -13.76 -12.32 -22.46
CA PHE A 77 -13.87 -12.15 -21.02
C PHE A 77 -15.15 -12.75 -20.45
N ASN A 78 -15.04 -13.46 -19.32
CA ASN A 78 -16.17 -14.01 -18.58
C ASN A 78 -16.13 -13.59 -17.10
N PHE A 79 -17.12 -12.81 -16.69
CA PHE A 79 -17.35 -12.41 -15.30
C PHE A 79 -18.73 -12.86 -14.79
N SER A 80 -19.26 -13.95 -15.35
CA SER A 80 -20.57 -14.49 -14.98
C SER A 80 -20.45 -15.72 -14.06
N GLY A 81 -21.54 -16.03 -13.35
CA GLY A 81 -21.62 -17.19 -12.46
C GLY A 81 -20.50 -17.19 -11.41
N ARG A 82 -19.72 -18.28 -11.37
CA ARG A 82 -18.61 -18.44 -10.41
C ARG A 82 -17.42 -17.50 -10.65
N ALA A 83 -17.35 -16.86 -11.81
CA ALA A 83 -16.31 -15.89 -12.16
C ALA A 83 -16.77 -14.43 -11.92
N ASN A 84 -17.89 -14.22 -11.23
CA ASN A 84 -18.38 -12.88 -10.96
C ASN A 84 -17.61 -12.21 -9.82
N LEU A 85 -16.60 -11.43 -10.18
CA LEU A 85 -15.76 -10.70 -9.23
C LEU A 85 -16.54 -9.57 -8.54
N SER A 86 -17.46 -8.90 -9.23
CA SER A 86 -18.26 -7.82 -8.64
C SER A 86 -19.15 -8.32 -7.51
N GLN A 87 -19.79 -9.48 -7.70
CA GLN A 87 -20.59 -10.11 -6.64
C GLN A 87 -19.72 -10.47 -5.43
N PHE A 88 -18.55 -11.07 -5.64
CA PHE A 88 -17.64 -11.42 -4.55
C PHE A 88 -17.21 -10.19 -3.73
N LEU A 89 -16.92 -9.06 -4.40
CA LEU A 89 -16.55 -7.82 -3.71
C LEU A 89 -17.72 -7.22 -2.93
N GLN A 90 -18.95 -7.30 -3.46
CA GLN A 90 -20.16 -6.89 -2.75
C GLN A 90 -20.40 -7.75 -1.51
N ASP A 91 -20.32 -9.08 -1.63
CA ASP A 91 -20.50 -9.99 -0.50
C ASP A 91 -19.44 -9.75 0.60
N ALA A 92 -18.21 -9.41 0.21
CA ALA A 92 -17.15 -9.06 1.15
C ALA A 92 -17.42 -7.73 1.87
N ASP A 93 -17.92 -6.72 1.15
CA ASP A 93 -18.34 -5.44 1.73
C ASP A 93 -19.50 -5.61 2.72
N ASP A 94 -20.52 -6.40 2.35
CA ASP A 94 -21.65 -6.75 3.21
C ASP A 94 -21.20 -7.49 4.48
N ALA A 95 -20.12 -8.28 4.40
CA ALA A 95 -19.52 -8.96 5.53
C ALA A 95 -18.55 -8.08 6.36
N GLY A 96 -18.32 -6.82 5.95
CA GLY A 96 -17.40 -5.90 6.60
C GLY A 96 -15.92 -6.27 6.43
N LEU A 97 -15.59 -6.90 5.30
CA LEU A 97 -14.25 -7.42 5.01
C LEU A 97 -13.52 -6.57 3.97
N PHE A 98 -12.27 -6.24 4.25
CA PHE A 98 -11.36 -5.71 3.26
C PHE A 98 -10.88 -6.83 2.33
N VAL A 99 -10.65 -6.51 1.06
CA VAL A 99 -10.18 -7.49 0.07
C VAL A 99 -8.82 -7.07 -0.48
N ASN A 100 -7.83 -7.97 -0.36
CA ASN A 100 -6.55 -7.85 -1.05
C ASN A 100 -6.57 -8.72 -2.31
N LEU A 101 -6.74 -8.09 -3.47
CA LEU A 101 -6.76 -8.76 -4.77
C LEU A 101 -5.34 -8.95 -5.28
N LEU A 102 -4.92 -10.21 -5.39
CA LEU A 102 -3.67 -10.59 -6.05
C LEU A 102 -3.95 -11.02 -7.48
N THR A 103 -3.53 -10.19 -8.43
CA THR A 103 -3.51 -10.58 -9.84
C THR A 103 -2.17 -11.22 -10.16
N TYR A 104 -2.14 -12.54 -10.35
CA TYR A 104 -0.99 -13.17 -10.98
C TYR A 104 -1.16 -12.99 -12.49
N GLY A 105 -0.32 -12.15 -13.09
CA GLY A 105 -0.24 -12.05 -14.54
C GLY A 105 0.05 -13.44 -15.10
N SER A 106 -0.72 -13.87 -16.09
CA SER A 106 -0.55 -15.15 -16.76
C SER A 106 0.87 -15.22 -17.35
N ILE A 107 1.80 -15.88 -16.64
CA ILE A 107 3.19 -16.05 -17.12
C ILE A 107 3.25 -17.15 -18.20
N TYR A 108 2.12 -17.76 -18.56
CA TYR A 108 2.03 -18.76 -19.62
C TYR A 108 0.67 -18.73 -20.31
N MET A 109 0.43 -17.72 -21.14
CA MET A 109 -0.48 -17.87 -22.29
C MET A 109 0.15 -17.12 -23.47
N TRP A 110 0.59 -17.93 -24.45
CA TRP A 110 1.42 -17.68 -25.64
C TRP A 110 2.91 -17.91 -25.45
#